data_AF-Q6NQH4-F1
#
_entry.id   AF-Q6NQH4-F1
#
_cell.length_a   1.000
_cell.length_b   1.000
_cell.length_c   1.000
_cell.angle_alpha   90.00
_cell.angle_beta   90.00
_cell.angle_gamma   90.00
#
_symmetry.space_group_name_H-M   'P 1'
#
loop_
_entity.id
_entity.type
_entity.pdbx_description
1 polymer ?
#
loop_
_entity_poly.entity_id
_entity_poly.type
_entity_poly.pdbx_seq_one_letter_code
_entity_poly.pdbx_strand_id
1 'polypeptide(L)'
;MSNTPAAAASSSSKSKAAGTSQPQEKRKTLFQKELQHMMYGFGDEQNPLPESVALVEDIVVEYVTDLTHKAQEIGSKRGRLLVDDFLYLIRKDLPKLNRCRELLAMQEELKQARKAFDVDEKELVD
;
A
#
# COMPACT_ATOMS: atom_id res chain seq x y z
N MET A 1 5.75 59.95 -45.38
CA MET A 1 4.66 59.67 -46.32
C MET A 1 5.05 58.46 -47.17
N SER A 2 4.19 57.43 -47.24
CA SER A 2 4.07 56.37 -48.28
C SER A 2 5.31 55.51 -48.62
N ASN A 3 5.36 54.22 -48.18
CA ASN A 3 4.94 52.97 -48.86
C ASN A 3 5.67 52.71 -50.20
N THR A 4 6.27 51.56 -50.56
CA THR A 4 6.02 50.08 -50.41
C THR A 4 7.15 49.37 -51.23
N PRO A 5 7.18 48.05 -51.59
CA PRO A 5 6.67 46.77 -51.04
C PRO A 5 7.67 45.54 -51.14
N ALA A 6 7.20 44.36 -50.70
CA ALA A 6 7.27 43.02 -51.37
C ALA A 6 8.24 41.91 -50.89
N ALA A 7 7.68 40.67 -50.97
CA ALA A 7 8.22 39.29 -50.94
C ALA A 7 8.52 38.63 -49.57
N ALA A 8 8.30 37.33 -49.29
CA ALA A 8 7.48 36.21 -49.80
C ALA A 8 7.75 34.97 -48.88
N ALA A 9 6.92 33.91 -48.99
CA ALA A 9 7.11 32.49 -48.53
C ALA A 9 6.64 32.12 -47.09
N SER A 10 5.48 31.44 -46.94
CA SER A 10 5.25 29.96 -46.84
C SER A 10 5.56 29.37 -45.44
N SER A 11 4.74 28.56 -44.75
CA SER A 11 4.01 27.37 -45.19
C SER A 11 3.13 26.77 -44.05
N SER A 12 1.98 26.22 -44.46
CA SER A 12 1.27 25.02 -43.98
C SER A 12 0.97 24.77 -42.48
N SER A 13 -0.32 24.87 -42.18
CA SER A 13 -1.06 24.30 -41.05
C SER A 13 -1.09 22.76 -41.07
N LYS A 14 -0.85 22.13 -39.91
CA LYS A 14 -1.12 20.70 -39.68
C LYS A 14 -1.77 20.50 -38.32
N SER A 15 -3.06 20.22 -38.37
CA SER A 15 -3.88 19.68 -37.29
C SER A 15 -3.44 18.25 -36.96
N LYS A 16 -3.21 17.93 -35.67
CA LYS A 16 -3.32 16.55 -35.17
C LYS A 16 -3.42 16.47 -33.64
N ALA A 17 -4.57 15.93 -33.22
CA ALA A 17 -4.80 15.07 -32.06
C ALA A 17 -4.51 15.62 -30.66
N ALA A 18 -5.56 16.17 -30.05
CA ALA A 18 -5.74 16.22 -28.61
C ALA A 18 -5.84 14.79 -28.04
N GLY A 19 -4.86 14.42 -27.22
CA GLY A 19 -4.86 13.23 -26.39
C GLY A 19 -4.10 13.58 -25.11
N THR A 20 -4.68 14.46 -24.29
CA THR A 20 -4.11 14.83 -22.98
C THR A 20 -4.27 13.64 -22.05
N SER A 21 -3.31 12.72 -22.07
CA SER A 21 -3.02 11.82 -20.98
C SER A 21 -2.67 12.68 -19.76
N GLN A 22 -3.59 12.77 -18.80
CA GLN A 22 -3.32 13.41 -17.53
C GLN A 22 -2.03 12.79 -16.94
N PRO A 23 -1.11 13.61 -16.39
CA PRO A 23 0.03 13.06 -15.68
C PRO A 23 -0.53 12.19 -14.55
N GLN A 24 -0.22 10.89 -14.54
CA GLN A 24 -0.41 10.07 -13.35
C GLN A 24 0.31 10.81 -12.23
N GLU A 25 -0.45 11.39 -11.29
CA GLU A 25 0.12 11.96 -10.08
C GLU A 25 1.05 10.89 -9.51
N LYS A 26 2.34 11.22 -9.41
CA LYS A 26 3.34 10.33 -8.83
C LYS A 26 2.87 10.00 -7.42
N ARG A 27 2.22 8.85 -7.27
CA ARG A 27 1.83 8.33 -5.95
C ARG A 27 3.11 8.28 -5.14
N LYS A 28 3.07 8.91 -3.96
CA LYS A 28 4.20 8.85 -3.03
C LYS A 28 4.40 7.38 -2.71
N THR A 29 5.55 6.85 -3.04
CA THR A 29 5.98 5.52 -2.63
C THR A 29 6.12 5.53 -1.11
N LEU A 30 5.37 4.69 -0.42
CA LEU A 30 5.26 4.64 1.04
C LEU A 30 6.10 3.51 1.65
N PHE A 31 6.25 2.39 0.93
CA PHE A 31 6.76 1.13 1.51
C PHE A 31 7.99 0.55 0.83
N GLN A 32 8.69 1.32 -0.03
CA GLN A 32 9.80 0.82 -0.85
C GLN A 32 10.89 0.13 -0.03
N LYS A 33 11.29 0.74 1.10
CA LYS A 33 12.37 0.20 1.94
C LYS A 33 11.94 -1.09 2.64
N GLU A 34 10.73 -1.12 3.17
CA GLU A 34 10.17 -2.28 3.87
C GLU A 34 9.92 -3.44 2.90
N LEU A 35 9.42 -3.13 1.70
CA LEU A 35 9.19 -4.11 0.63
C LEU A 35 10.49 -4.72 0.12
N GLN A 36 11.58 -3.94 -0.03
CA GLN A 36 12.89 -4.50 -0.40
C GLN A 36 13.36 -5.58 0.60
N HIS A 37 13.28 -5.29 1.91
CA HIS A 37 13.65 -6.27 2.93
C HIS A 37 12.72 -7.49 2.92
N MET A 38 11.43 -7.28 2.67
CA MET A 38 10.45 -8.37 2.57
C MET A 38 10.72 -9.25 1.35
N MET A 39 11.00 -8.65 0.19
CA MET A 39 11.34 -9.35 -1.06
C MET A 39 12.59 -10.23 -0.86
N TYR A 40 13.65 -9.69 -0.24
CA TYR A 40 14.83 -10.48 0.15
C TYR A 40 14.46 -11.63 1.10
N GLY A 41 13.59 -11.39 2.08
CA GLY A 41 13.08 -12.43 3.00
C GLY A 41 12.29 -13.56 2.31
N PHE A 42 11.74 -13.31 1.12
CA PHE A 42 11.10 -14.32 0.27
C PHE A 42 12.04 -14.91 -0.81
N GLY A 43 13.32 -14.54 -0.81
CA GLY A 43 14.36 -15.11 -1.68
C GLY A 43 14.75 -14.27 -2.90
N ASP A 44 14.35 -13.00 -2.97
CA ASP A 44 14.83 -12.06 -3.99
C ASP A 44 16.26 -11.56 -3.68
N GLU A 45 16.84 -10.78 -4.59
CA GLU A 45 18.13 -10.12 -4.44
C GLU A 45 18.13 -9.11 -3.28
N GLN A 46 19.30 -8.87 -2.67
CA GLN A 46 19.45 -7.87 -1.60
C GLN A 46 19.09 -6.45 -2.08
N ASN A 47 19.35 -6.17 -3.37
CA ASN A 47 19.04 -4.89 -4.02
C ASN A 47 18.20 -5.17 -5.28
N PRO A 48 16.88 -5.42 -5.13
CA PRO A 48 16.02 -5.70 -6.28
C PRO A 48 15.85 -4.46 -7.17
N LEU A 49 15.40 -4.66 -8.40
CA LEU A 49 15.15 -3.56 -9.35
C LEU A 49 14.10 -2.59 -8.78
N PRO A 50 14.32 -1.25 -8.83
CA PRO A 50 13.36 -0.27 -8.35
C PRO A 50 11.97 -0.41 -8.98
N GLU A 51 11.91 -0.78 -10.25
CA GLU A 51 10.67 -1.02 -10.99
C GLU A 51 9.91 -2.23 -10.45
N SER A 52 10.62 -3.28 -10.03
CA SER A 52 10.02 -4.46 -9.39
C SER A 52 9.44 -4.10 -8.03
N VAL A 53 10.16 -3.32 -7.22
CA VAL A 53 9.67 -2.89 -5.91
C VAL A 53 8.44 -1.99 -6.05
N ALA A 54 8.45 -1.06 -7.01
CA ALA A 54 7.28 -0.23 -7.34
C ALA A 54 6.07 -1.05 -7.78
N LEU A 55 6.27 -2.07 -8.62
CA LEU A 55 5.18 -2.96 -9.03
C LEU A 55 4.63 -3.77 -7.85
N VAL A 56 5.50 -4.31 -6.99
CA VAL A 56 5.07 -5.03 -5.78
C VAL A 56 4.28 -4.11 -4.86
N GLU A 57 4.69 -2.85 -4.72
CA GLU A 57 3.96 -1.84 -3.95
C GLU A 57 2.54 -1.64 -4.49
N ASP A 58 2.39 -1.47 -5.81
CA ASP A 58 1.08 -1.32 -6.44
C ASP A 58 0.17 -2.54 -6.19
N ILE A 59 0.72 -3.77 -6.35
CA ILE A 59 0.00 -5.03 -6.09
C ILE A 59 -0.43 -5.14 -4.62
N VAL A 60 0.47 -4.77 -3.68
CA VAL A 60 0.17 -4.83 -2.25
C VAL A 60 -0.93 -3.84 -1.88
N VAL A 61 -0.87 -2.62 -2.40
CA VAL A 61 -1.90 -1.58 -2.16
C VAL A 61 -3.25 -2.04 -2.69
N GLU A 62 -3.30 -2.59 -3.90
CA GLU A 62 -4.53 -3.15 -4.48
C GLU A 62 -5.07 -4.29 -3.62
N TYR A 63 -4.22 -5.27 -3.26
CA TYR A 63 -4.60 -6.42 -2.45
C TYR A 63 -5.18 -6.01 -1.09
N VAL A 64 -4.51 -5.10 -0.37
CA VAL A 64 -4.96 -4.65 0.95
C VAL A 64 -6.27 -3.86 0.84
N THR A 65 -6.43 -3.04 -0.20
CA THR A 65 -7.66 -2.30 -0.46
C THR A 65 -8.83 -3.24 -0.69
N ASP A 66 -8.67 -4.22 -1.58
CA ASP A 66 -9.69 -5.22 -1.90
C ASP A 66 -10.05 -6.09 -0.70
N LEU A 67 -9.04 -6.54 0.06
CA LEU A 67 -9.25 -7.35 1.26
C LEU A 67 -10.05 -6.57 2.31
N THR A 68 -9.73 -5.28 2.48
CA THR A 68 -10.40 -4.40 3.44
C THR A 68 -11.85 -4.13 3.03
N HIS A 69 -12.14 -3.90 1.75
CA HIS A 69 -13.52 -3.77 1.27
C HIS A 69 -14.34 -5.03 1.54
N LYS A 70 -13.80 -6.21 1.22
CA LYS A 70 -14.46 -7.50 1.49
C LYS A 70 -14.69 -7.71 3.00
N ALA A 71 -13.74 -7.31 3.84
CA ALA A 71 -13.87 -7.44 5.29
C ALA A 71 -14.93 -6.46 5.83
N GLN A 72 -14.96 -5.25 5.29
CA GLN A 72 -15.95 -4.24 5.62
C GLN A 72 -17.36 -4.68 5.24
N GLU A 73 -17.57 -5.34 4.10
CA GLU A 73 -18.90 -5.89 3.72
C GLU A 73 -19.44 -6.87 4.77
N ILE A 74 -18.56 -7.69 5.37
CA ILE A 74 -18.91 -8.60 6.47
C ILE A 74 -19.20 -7.80 7.75
N GLY A 75 -18.27 -6.93 8.15
CA GLY A 75 -18.35 -6.13 9.37
C GLY A 75 -19.53 -5.15 9.39
N SER A 76 -19.99 -4.69 8.22
CA SER A 76 -21.10 -3.74 8.06
C SER A 76 -22.42 -4.31 8.59
N LYS A 77 -22.64 -5.62 8.51
CA LYS A 77 -23.81 -6.28 9.10
C LYS A 77 -23.88 -6.14 10.63
N ARG A 78 -22.71 -6.01 11.26
CA ARG A 78 -22.54 -5.83 12.71
C ARG A 78 -22.26 -4.36 13.08
N GLY A 79 -22.11 -3.47 12.10
CA GLY A 79 -21.86 -2.05 12.29
C GLY A 79 -20.42 -1.67 12.68
N ARG A 80 -19.46 -2.60 12.71
CA ARG A 80 -18.03 -2.29 12.97
C ARG A 80 -17.12 -3.35 12.35
N LEU A 81 -15.91 -2.98 11.94
CA LEU A 81 -14.90 -3.92 11.44
C LEU A 81 -14.16 -4.58 12.61
N LEU A 82 -13.94 -5.90 12.56
CA LEU A 82 -13.19 -6.69 13.54
C LEU A 82 -12.10 -7.53 12.84
N VAL A 83 -11.10 -7.95 13.62
CA VAL A 83 -10.04 -8.86 13.15
C VAL A 83 -10.62 -10.17 12.59
N ASP A 84 -11.68 -10.69 13.22
CA ASP A 84 -12.36 -11.91 12.78
C ASP A 84 -12.94 -11.82 11.37
N ASP A 85 -13.29 -10.61 10.90
CA ASP A 85 -13.80 -10.40 9.55
C ASP A 85 -12.70 -10.72 8.51
N PHE A 86 -11.44 -10.38 8.82
CA PHE A 86 -10.28 -10.75 7.99
C PHE A 86 -9.97 -12.24 8.08
N LEU A 87 -9.99 -12.82 9.29
CA LEU A 87 -9.76 -14.25 9.49
C LEU A 87 -10.79 -15.09 8.72
N TYR A 88 -12.04 -14.63 8.64
CA TYR A 88 -13.08 -15.28 7.86
C TYR A 88 -12.77 -15.29 6.35
N LEU A 89 -12.24 -14.19 5.80
CA LEU A 89 -11.89 -14.13 4.37
C LEU A 89 -10.80 -15.15 4.00
N ILE A 90 -9.81 -15.34 4.87
CA ILE A 90 -8.70 -16.27 4.63
C ILE A 90 -8.95 -17.70 5.11
N ARG A 91 -10.14 -18.01 5.66
CA ARG A 91 -10.43 -19.29 6.35
C ARG A 91 -10.18 -20.56 5.51
N LYS A 92 -10.15 -20.44 4.18
CA LYS A 92 -9.92 -21.56 3.25
C LYS A 92 -8.44 -21.86 3.04
N ASP A 93 -7.55 -20.94 3.43
CA ASP A 93 -6.11 -21.09 3.40
C ASP A 93 -5.62 -21.42 4.81
N LEU A 94 -5.57 -22.72 5.12
CA LEU A 94 -5.24 -23.20 6.46
C LEU A 94 -3.83 -22.78 6.93
N PRO A 95 -2.77 -22.86 6.11
CA PRO A 95 -1.45 -22.35 6.50
C PRO A 95 -1.48 -20.86 6.87
N LYS A 96 -2.09 -20.01 6.04
CA LYS A 96 -2.20 -18.57 6.32
C LYS A 96 -3.01 -18.29 7.57
N LEU A 97 -4.15 -18.96 7.73
CA LEU A 97 -5.02 -18.83 8.88
C LEU A 97 -4.32 -19.22 10.19
N ASN A 98 -3.59 -20.34 10.19
CA ASN A 98 -2.84 -20.79 11.35
C ASN A 98 -1.74 -19.81 11.73
N ARG A 99 -1.00 -19.30 10.74
CA ARG A 99 0.02 -18.28 10.96
C ARG A 99 -0.56 -17.00 11.56
N CYS A 100 -1.71 -16.53 11.06
CA CYS A 100 -2.39 -15.36 11.64
C CYS A 100 -2.79 -15.58 13.10
N ARG A 101 -3.32 -16.76 13.44
CA ARG A 101 -3.72 -17.10 14.82
C ARG A 101 -2.52 -17.14 15.77
N GLU A 102 -1.42 -17.76 15.35
CA GLU A 102 -0.17 -17.79 16.11
C GLU A 102 0.35 -16.38 16.41
N LEU A 103 0.40 -15.51 15.40
CA LEU A 103 0.85 -14.12 15.56
C LEU A 103 -0.06 -13.32 16.50
N LEU A 104 -1.38 -13.52 16.43
CA LEU A 104 -2.34 -12.87 17.33
C LEU A 104 -2.18 -13.37 18.78
N ALA A 105 -1.93 -14.67 18.98
CA ALA A 105 -1.67 -15.22 20.30
C ALA A 105 -0.39 -14.63 20.92
N MET A 106 0.71 -14.62 20.15
CA MET A 106 1.98 -14.02 20.57
C MET A 106 1.84 -12.52 20.88
N GLN A 107 1.04 -11.78 20.11
CA GLN A 107 0.76 -10.38 20.38
C GLN A 107 0.06 -10.18 21.73
N GLU A 108 -0.92 -11.01 22.08
CA GLU A 108 -1.58 -10.95 23.38
C GLU A 108 -0.65 -11.35 24.53
N GLU A 109 0.22 -12.35 24.34
CA GLU A 109 1.26 -12.70 25.33
C GLU A 109 2.22 -11.54 25.58
N LEU A 110 2.73 -10.88 24.53
CA LEU A 110 3.60 -9.71 24.65
C LEU A 110 2.90 -8.53 25.35
N LYS A 111 1.62 -8.33 25.08
CA LYS A 111 0.81 -7.29 25.73
C LYS A 111 0.62 -7.57 27.21
N GLN A 112 0.42 -8.83 27.60
CA GLN A 112 0.35 -9.23 29.02
C GLN A 112 1.70 -9.05 29.71
N ALA A 113 2.80 -9.47 29.07
CA ALA A 113 4.14 -9.30 29.60
C ALA A 113 4.48 -7.83 29.86
N ARG A 114 4.15 -6.91 28.93
CA ARG A 114 4.36 -5.46 29.09
C ARG A 114 3.57 -4.88 30.27
N LYS A 115 2.34 -5.33 30.48
CA LYS A 115 1.51 -4.88 31.61
C LYS A 115 2.10 -5.26 32.97
N ALA A 116 2.81 -6.39 33.06
CA ALA A 116 3.43 -6.79 34.32
C ALA A 116 4.48 -5.78 34.79
N PHE A 117 5.20 -5.13 33.86
CA PHE A 117 6.23 -4.14 34.19
C PHE A 117 5.69 -2.72 34.45
N ASP A 118 4.53 -2.35 33.86
CA ASP A 118 3.89 -1.05 34.11
C ASP A 118 3.31 -0.91 35.53
N VAL A 119 3.06 -2.03 36.22
CA VAL A 119 2.54 -2.02 37.60
C VAL A 119 3.65 -1.71 38.61
N ASP A 120 4.88 -2.15 38.35
CA ASP A 120 6.01 -1.98 39.27
C ASP A 120 6.47 -0.51 39.41
N GLU A 121 6.31 0.32 38.36
CA GLU A 121 6.79 1.72 38.41
C GLU A 121 5.87 2.64 39.24
N LYS A 122 4.61 2.24 39.47
CA LYS A 122 3.66 3.01 40.30
C LYS A 122 3.66 2.60 41.77
N GLU A 123 4.06 1.38 42.11
CA GLU A 123 4.13 0.93 43.51
C GLU A 123 5.49 1.22 44.18
N LEU A 124 6.52 1.66 43.42
CA LEU A 124 7.84 1.99 43.97
C LEU A 124 8.01 3.46 44.43
N VAL A 125 6.98 4.31 44.34
CA VAL A 125 7.07 5.76 44.61
C VAL A 125 6.27 6.22 45.84
N ASP A 126 5.62 5.30 46.55
CA ASP A 126 4.98 5.54 47.86
C ASP A 126 5.71 4.79 48.99
#